data_AF-A0AA37P295-F1
#
_entry.id   AF-A0AA37P295-F1
#
_cell.length_a   1.000
_cell.length_b   1.000
_cell.length_c   1.000
_cell.angle_alpha   90.00
_cell.angle_beta   90.00
_cell.angle_gamma   90.00
#
_symmetry.space_group_name_H-M   'P 1'
#
loop_
_entity.id
_entity.type
_entity.pdbx_description
1 polymer ?
#
loop_
_entity_poly.entity_id
_entity_poly.type
_entity_poly.pdbx_seq_one_letter_code
_entity_poly.pdbx_strand_id
1 'polypeptide(L)'
;MTPPSITWLPLAQAHARWPGGWREALAKAHGAAPPLADARLVCCVEGPLSLPELAWDGTAHWPPGTLADAFALPAGAPAPALLLVQGDLHVAGAVTAPAPGMAAPALVVCGDAHWGHAVLEGMPVVITGDLQVDGLLWGGGADPAEAGATGPGLEVGGSLGAQVALFTGGYSLRTGGEDRVAYPFGAPFGGHDLAAFSAEPLAAVFDPACLHGLAVGEDGRLGALPDRAAVRAALRAGRPVLRSPDAIAADLASDTALCPGGAMHASHLRQLLRSRLLDAAHKKATGWFGQTDFLLCRQHVDDEGDTYGNGLFMTVWKTWDFHLSIDDGTARQGWWQRLTARLRAPPPPPRSDGLAVMHRRYAAGVPGPWEPLAEDGDPAALQACLHAWHGVLDHARRAAAQSRAGHPVWRRLEAALSPERIETLAQLPVFTEQYNDWWGTERNGWWEGDVWVGVRQPCMHQGEPWGLALKLSWRNGTEAPGDAPDDAHAAYQLEIEAAAPGAPPVVRITCAQRQSDPRQPLPRHAVDHAARLLRWFTVLEQRLHAAHGGTAQSGDIA
;
A
#
# COMPACT_ATOMS: atom_id res chain seq x y z
N MET A 1 -40.63 12.05 19.75
CA MET A 1 -40.14 11.27 18.60
C MET A 1 -40.88 9.96 18.58
N THR A 2 -41.45 9.57 17.45
CA THR A 2 -42.08 8.26 17.28
C THR A 2 -40.98 7.21 17.32
N PRO A 3 -41.12 6.12 18.09
CA PRO A 3 -40.13 5.04 18.07
C PRO A 3 -40.05 4.44 16.66
N PRO A 4 -38.86 3.99 16.22
CA PRO A 4 -38.74 3.36 14.91
C PRO A 4 -39.62 2.10 14.87
N SER A 5 -40.17 1.79 13.70
CA SER A 5 -41.02 0.61 13.50
C SER A 5 -40.50 -0.26 12.38
N ILE A 6 -40.63 -1.58 12.53
CA ILE A 6 -40.13 -2.57 11.59
C ILE A 6 -41.28 -3.23 10.83
N THR A 7 -41.15 -3.37 9.52
CA THR A 7 -42.08 -4.11 8.66
C THR A 7 -41.31 -5.05 7.74
N TRP A 8 -41.80 -6.28 7.62
CA TRP A 8 -41.26 -7.29 6.69
C TRP A 8 -42.12 -7.34 5.44
N LEU A 9 -41.51 -7.11 4.28
CA LEU A 9 -42.21 -7.01 3.01
C LEU A 9 -41.49 -7.82 1.92
N PRO A 10 -42.22 -8.42 0.97
CA PRO A 10 -41.62 -8.84 -0.29
C PRO A 10 -41.03 -7.63 -1.02
N LEU A 11 -39.91 -7.82 -1.72
CA LEU A 11 -39.23 -6.77 -2.49
C LEU A 11 -40.18 -5.98 -3.39
N ALA A 12 -41.09 -6.67 -4.07
CA ALA A 12 -42.07 -6.07 -4.97
C ALA A 12 -43.02 -5.08 -4.26
N GLN A 13 -43.36 -5.31 -2.99
CA GLN A 13 -44.26 -4.44 -2.23
C GLN A 13 -43.52 -3.27 -1.60
N ALA A 14 -42.30 -3.52 -1.15
CA ALA A 14 -41.47 -2.46 -0.64
C ALA A 14 -41.20 -1.40 -1.73
N HIS A 15 -41.29 -1.75 -3.04
CA HIS A 15 -41.10 -0.84 -4.19
C HIS A 15 -41.85 0.48 -4.05
N ALA A 16 -43.08 0.41 -3.54
CA ALA A 16 -43.95 1.56 -3.39
C ALA A 16 -43.58 2.50 -2.23
N ARG A 17 -42.68 2.08 -1.34
CA ARG A 17 -42.29 2.84 -0.15
C ARG A 17 -40.98 3.62 -0.34
N TRP A 18 -40.23 3.40 -1.41
CA TRP A 18 -38.89 3.99 -1.57
C TRP A 18 -38.87 5.35 -2.30
N PRO A 19 -37.87 6.21 -2.01
CA PRO A 19 -37.57 7.40 -2.82
C PRO A 19 -37.23 7.04 -4.27
N GLY A 20 -37.38 7.96 -5.24
CA GLY A 20 -37.01 7.68 -6.64
C GLY A 20 -35.49 7.45 -6.84
N GLY A 21 -35.11 6.57 -7.79
CA GLY A 21 -33.71 6.41 -8.25
C GLY A 21 -32.83 5.37 -7.52
N TRP A 22 -33.22 4.88 -6.33
CA TRP A 22 -32.38 3.93 -5.57
C TRP A 22 -32.20 2.56 -6.26
N ARG A 23 -33.13 2.11 -7.13
CA ARG A 23 -32.94 0.85 -7.88
C ARG A 23 -31.80 0.97 -8.87
N GLU A 24 -31.66 2.14 -9.49
CA GLU A 24 -30.54 2.43 -10.37
C GLU A 24 -29.25 2.52 -9.56
N ALA A 25 -29.30 3.16 -8.38
CA ALA A 25 -28.18 3.20 -7.44
C ALA A 25 -27.77 1.79 -6.96
N LEU A 26 -28.73 0.96 -6.56
CA LEU A 26 -28.45 -0.40 -6.09
C LEU A 26 -28.00 -1.32 -7.22
N ALA A 27 -28.55 -1.17 -8.43
CA ALA A 27 -28.08 -1.88 -9.62
C ALA A 27 -26.67 -1.45 -10.00
N LYS A 28 -26.38 -0.14 -9.94
CA LYS A 28 -25.03 0.42 -10.12
C LYS A 28 -24.07 -0.09 -9.05
N ALA A 29 -24.52 -0.18 -7.81
CA ALA A 29 -23.78 -0.68 -6.65
C ALA A 29 -23.71 -2.21 -6.58
N HIS A 30 -24.31 -2.97 -7.51
CA HIS A 30 -24.20 -4.45 -7.55
C HIS A 30 -23.37 -4.96 -8.74
N GLY A 31 -23.10 -4.12 -9.74
CA GLY A 31 -22.79 -4.64 -11.08
C GLY A 31 -23.97 -5.22 -11.79
N ALA A 32 -23.81 -5.66 -13.04
CA ALA A 32 -24.87 -6.30 -13.82
C ALA A 32 -25.66 -7.29 -12.94
N ALA A 33 -26.85 -6.88 -12.52
CA ALA A 33 -27.48 -7.42 -11.32
C ALA A 33 -27.82 -8.90 -11.48
N PRO A 34 -27.54 -9.79 -10.52
CA PRO A 34 -28.40 -10.96 -10.38
C PRO A 34 -29.81 -10.43 -10.06
N PRO A 35 -30.87 -10.95 -10.68
CA PRO A 35 -32.22 -10.50 -10.39
C PRO A 35 -32.47 -10.75 -8.90
N LEU A 36 -32.63 -9.68 -8.12
CA LEU A 36 -33.28 -9.78 -6.82
C LEU A 36 -34.70 -10.29 -7.11
N ALA A 37 -34.89 -11.61 -7.03
CA ALA A 37 -36.17 -12.24 -7.32
C ALA A 37 -37.24 -11.71 -6.37
N ASP A 38 -38.47 -11.51 -6.86
CA ASP A 38 -39.59 -10.89 -6.12
C ASP A 38 -39.92 -11.56 -4.77
N ALA A 39 -39.48 -12.82 -4.56
CA ALA A 39 -39.66 -13.58 -3.33
C ALA A 39 -38.69 -13.23 -2.19
N ARG A 40 -37.70 -12.36 -2.40
CA ARG A 40 -36.72 -11.98 -1.36
C ARG A 40 -37.33 -11.05 -0.32
N LEU A 41 -37.06 -11.34 0.96
CA LEU A 41 -37.54 -10.58 2.12
C LEU A 41 -36.76 -9.27 2.28
N VAL A 42 -37.49 -8.18 2.47
CA VAL A 42 -36.98 -6.85 2.81
C VAL A 42 -37.39 -6.51 4.24
N CYS A 43 -36.42 -6.06 5.02
CA CYS A 43 -36.65 -5.48 6.34
C CYS A 43 -36.70 -3.96 6.18
N CYS A 44 -37.87 -3.36 6.41
CA CYS A 44 -38.09 -1.92 6.32
C CYS A 44 -38.23 -1.34 7.74
N VAL A 45 -37.34 -0.42 8.10
CA VAL A 45 -37.39 0.34 9.35
C VAL A 45 -37.83 1.76 9.04
N GLU A 46 -38.95 2.21 9.62
CA GLU A 46 -39.45 3.58 9.49
C GLU A 46 -38.97 4.42 10.68
N GLY A 47 -38.32 5.56 10.40
CA GLY A 47 -37.75 6.45 11.41
C GLY A 47 -36.26 6.23 11.68
N PRO A 48 -35.63 7.11 12.48
CA PRO A 48 -34.20 7.02 12.80
C PRO A 48 -33.90 5.76 13.63
N LEU A 49 -32.80 5.08 13.29
CA LEU A 49 -32.37 3.84 13.91
C LEU A 49 -31.00 4.03 14.57
N SER A 50 -30.87 3.62 15.83
CA SER A 50 -29.60 3.59 16.55
C SER A 50 -29.32 2.19 17.06
N LEU A 51 -28.14 1.66 16.75
CA LEU A 51 -27.69 0.32 17.11
C LEU A 51 -26.30 0.35 17.75
N PRO A 52 -25.98 -0.56 18.69
CA PRO A 52 -24.61 -0.75 19.13
C PRO A 52 -23.74 -1.38 18.03
N GLU A 53 -24.28 -2.34 17.27
CA GLU A 53 -23.60 -3.03 16.18
C GLU A 53 -24.60 -3.44 15.09
N LEU A 54 -24.15 -3.49 13.84
CA LEU A 54 -24.92 -4.03 12.72
C LEU A 54 -24.07 -5.03 11.95
N ALA A 55 -24.22 -6.31 12.29
CA ALA A 55 -23.42 -7.39 11.73
C ALA A 55 -24.26 -8.43 11.00
N TRP A 56 -23.73 -8.91 9.88
CA TRP A 56 -24.18 -10.12 9.22
C TRP A 56 -23.10 -11.19 9.30
N ASP A 57 -23.46 -12.37 9.78
CA ASP A 57 -22.57 -13.52 9.87
C ASP A 57 -22.71 -14.48 8.67
N GLY A 58 -23.57 -14.11 7.71
CA GLY A 58 -23.89 -14.92 6.52
C GLY A 58 -24.81 -16.10 6.81
N THR A 59 -25.33 -16.23 8.04
CA THR A 59 -26.36 -17.21 8.35
C THR A 59 -27.72 -16.76 7.78
N ALA A 60 -28.66 -17.70 7.68
CA ALA A 60 -30.01 -17.39 7.23
C ALA A 60 -30.81 -16.54 8.25
N HIS A 61 -30.23 -16.21 9.41
CA HIS A 61 -30.91 -15.54 10.51
C HIS A 61 -30.07 -14.36 11.03
N TRP A 62 -30.69 -13.44 11.78
CA TRP A 62 -29.94 -12.37 12.42
C TRP A 62 -29.08 -12.89 13.58
N PRO A 63 -27.81 -12.46 13.69
CA PRO A 63 -27.02 -12.74 14.87
C PRO A 63 -27.58 -11.99 16.09
N PRO A 64 -27.44 -12.55 17.31
CA PRO A 64 -27.78 -11.85 18.56
C PRO A 64 -27.02 -10.52 18.70
N GLY A 65 -27.57 -9.54 19.42
CA GLY A 65 -26.91 -8.24 19.64
C GLY A 65 -27.11 -7.21 18.52
N THR A 66 -27.92 -7.52 17.50
CA THR A 66 -28.13 -6.67 16.32
C THR A 66 -29.55 -6.09 16.25
N LEU A 67 -30.09 -5.94 15.03
CA LEU A 67 -31.46 -5.49 14.77
C LEU A 67 -32.51 -6.41 15.41
N ALA A 68 -32.18 -7.69 15.61
CA ALA A 68 -33.03 -8.64 16.33
C ALA A 68 -33.30 -8.20 17.78
N ASP A 69 -32.29 -7.71 18.48
CA ASP A 69 -32.43 -7.30 19.88
C ASP A 69 -33.17 -5.95 19.98
N ALA A 70 -32.85 -5.02 19.07
CA ALA A 70 -33.47 -3.69 19.03
C ALA A 70 -34.99 -3.74 18.82
N PHE A 71 -35.49 -4.75 18.10
CA PHE A 71 -36.92 -4.93 17.81
C PHE A 71 -37.53 -6.18 18.47
N ALA A 72 -36.80 -6.84 19.38
CA ALA A 72 -37.22 -8.07 20.05
C ALA A 72 -37.77 -9.14 19.06
N LEU A 73 -37.06 -9.34 17.95
CA LEU A 73 -37.45 -10.33 16.95
C LEU A 73 -37.37 -11.75 17.51
N PRO A 74 -38.22 -12.68 17.02
CA PRO A 74 -38.14 -14.08 17.42
C PRO A 74 -36.76 -14.67 17.15
N ALA A 75 -36.32 -15.58 18.01
CA ALA A 75 -35.11 -16.37 17.76
C ALA A 75 -35.24 -17.10 16.42
N GLY A 76 -34.24 -16.95 15.54
CA GLY A 76 -34.31 -17.49 14.17
C GLY A 76 -35.14 -16.64 13.20
N ALA A 77 -35.32 -15.35 13.46
CA ALA A 77 -35.86 -14.43 12.44
C ALA A 77 -34.92 -14.41 11.22
N PRO A 78 -35.47 -14.55 9.98
CA PRO A 78 -34.66 -14.64 8.78
C PRO A 78 -33.87 -13.35 8.53
N ALA A 79 -32.64 -13.47 8.06
CA ALA A 79 -31.87 -12.35 7.56
C ALA A 79 -32.50 -11.84 6.25
N PRO A 80 -32.75 -10.52 6.11
CA PRO A 80 -33.32 -9.98 4.89
C PRO A 80 -32.28 -9.99 3.77
N ALA A 81 -32.74 -10.02 2.52
CA ALA A 81 -31.88 -9.74 1.37
C ALA A 81 -31.54 -8.24 1.25
N LEU A 82 -32.35 -7.38 1.88
CA LEU A 82 -32.20 -5.93 1.90
C LEU A 82 -32.69 -5.36 3.23
N LEU A 83 -31.84 -4.58 3.90
CA LEU A 83 -32.24 -3.72 5.00
C LEU A 83 -32.46 -2.31 4.46
N LEU A 84 -33.69 -1.79 4.59
CA LEU A 84 -34.05 -0.42 4.30
C LEU A 84 -34.29 0.34 5.61
N VAL A 85 -33.59 1.45 5.80
CA VAL A 85 -33.83 2.42 6.87
C VAL A 85 -34.40 3.70 6.25
N GLN A 86 -35.64 4.04 6.57
CA GLN A 86 -36.31 5.27 6.15
C GLN A 86 -36.09 6.38 7.18
N GLY A 87 -34.86 6.87 7.22
CA GLY A 87 -34.38 7.87 8.17
C GLY A 87 -32.88 7.69 8.39
N ASP A 88 -32.37 8.32 9.44
CA ASP A 88 -30.94 8.27 9.76
C ASP A 88 -30.56 6.94 10.42
N LEU A 89 -29.34 6.46 10.15
CA LEU A 89 -28.78 5.26 10.74
C LEU A 89 -27.52 5.58 11.55
N HIS A 90 -27.59 5.36 12.86
CA HIS A 90 -26.45 5.47 13.76
C HIS A 90 -26.01 4.08 14.27
N VAL A 91 -24.75 3.71 14.07
CA VAL A 91 -24.16 2.48 14.59
C VAL A 91 -22.91 2.82 15.38
N ALA A 92 -22.97 2.69 16.70
CA ALA A 92 -21.87 3.11 17.58
C ALA A 92 -20.58 2.28 17.38
N GLY A 93 -20.74 0.97 17.14
CA GLY A 93 -19.66 0.03 16.86
C GLY A 93 -19.42 -0.13 15.37
N ALA A 94 -19.55 -1.36 14.86
CA ALA A 94 -19.22 -1.67 13.47
C ALA A 94 -20.45 -2.07 12.64
N VAL A 95 -20.43 -1.66 11.36
CA VAL A 95 -21.24 -2.26 10.30
C VAL A 95 -20.40 -3.30 9.58
N THR A 96 -20.74 -4.59 9.69
CA THR A 96 -19.94 -5.67 9.09
C THR A 96 -20.76 -6.58 8.20
N ALA A 97 -20.36 -6.69 6.93
CA ALA A 97 -20.89 -7.64 5.97
C ALA A 97 -20.50 -9.10 6.32
N PRO A 98 -21.10 -10.13 5.70
CA PRO A 98 -20.65 -11.52 5.83
C PRO A 98 -19.19 -11.73 5.43
N ALA A 99 -18.66 -12.93 5.71
CA ALA A 99 -17.37 -13.34 5.20
C ALA A 99 -17.38 -13.43 3.66
N PRO A 100 -16.23 -13.24 2.98
CA PRO A 100 -16.13 -13.37 1.53
C PRO A 100 -16.69 -14.70 1.02
N GLY A 101 -17.38 -14.67 -0.13
CA GLY A 101 -18.01 -15.84 -0.74
C GLY A 101 -19.41 -16.18 -0.21
N MET A 102 -19.90 -15.46 0.82
CA MET A 102 -21.27 -15.57 1.29
C MET A 102 -22.16 -14.49 0.64
N ALA A 103 -23.45 -14.76 0.52
CA ALA A 103 -24.41 -13.79 -0.01
C ALA A 103 -24.52 -12.59 0.96
N ALA A 104 -24.04 -11.42 0.53
CA ALA A 104 -24.16 -10.19 1.28
C ALA A 104 -25.54 -9.54 1.05
N PRO A 105 -26.23 -9.09 2.10
CA PRO A 105 -27.47 -8.34 1.96
C PRO A 105 -27.19 -6.91 1.49
N ALA A 106 -28.16 -6.28 0.84
CA ALA A 106 -28.06 -4.86 0.54
C ALA A 106 -28.42 -4.01 1.77
N LEU A 107 -27.80 -2.84 1.90
CA LEU A 107 -28.15 -1.82 2.89
C LEU A 107 -28.54 -0.52 2.18
N VAL A 108 -29.72 0.01 2.49
CA VAL A 108 -30.19 1.30 1.97
C VAL A 108 -30.61 2.19 3.14
N VAL A 109 -30.02 3.38 3.24
CA VAL A 109 -30.34 4.41 4.24
C VAL A 109 -30.89 5.64 3.53
N CYS A 110 -32.16 5.97 3.77
CA CYS A 110 -32.84 7.15 3.23
C CYS A 110 -32.71 8.35 4.17
N GLY A 111 -31.48 8.68 4.52
CA GLY A 111 -31.09 9.73 5.47
C GLY A 111 -29.57 9.77 5.60
N ASP A 112 -29.10 10.33 6.70
CA ASP A 112 -27.67 10.35 7.04
C ASP A 112 -27.25 9.06 7.76
N ALA A 113 -25.97 8.70 7.65
CA ALA A 113 -25.40 7.54 8.31
C ALA A 113 -24.18 7.92 9.14
N HIS A 114 -24.12 7.44 10.37
CA HIS A 114 -22.98 7.59 11.25
C HIS A 114 -22.55 6.25 11.86
N TRP A 115 -21.33 5.82 11.58
CA TRP A 115 -20.81 4.51 11.99
C TRP A 115 -19.47 4.64 12.72
N GLY A 116 -19.25 3.86 13.78
CA GLY A 116 -17.92 3.77 14.39
C GLY A 116 -16.89 3.18 13.42
N HIS A 117 -17.24 2.04 12.81
CA HIS A 117 -16.44 1.37 11.77
C HIS A 117 -17.35 0.69 10.74
N ALA A 118 -16.79 0.38 9.57
CA ALA A 118 -17.47 -0.33 8.50
C ALA A 118 -16.53 -1.29 7.76
N VAL A 119 -16.97 -2.54 7.59
CA VAL A 119 -16.31 -3.57 6.77
C VAL A 119 -17.35 -4.18 5.84
N LEU A 120 -17.42 -3.67 4.61
CA LEU A 120 -18.52 -3.81 3.64
C LEU A 120 -18.21 -4.86 2.55
N GLU A 121 -17.59 -5.97 2.91
CA GLU A 121 -17.19 -7.06 1.99
C GLU A 121 -18.34 -7.56 1.09
N GLY A 122 -18.27 -7.24 -0.20
CA GLY A 122 -19.27 -7.62 -1.20
C GLY A 122 -20.65 -6.98 -0.99
N MET A 123 -20.80 -6.15 0.05
CA MET A 123 -22.07 -5.64 0.50
C MET A 123 -22.41 -4.35 -0.24
N PRO A 124 -23.50 -4.30 -1.01
CA PRO A 124 -23.92 -3.10 -1.70
C PRO A 124 -24.61 -2.16 -0.72
N VAL A 125 -24.17 -0.91 -0.71
CA VAL A 125 -24.62 0.10 0.25
C VAL A 125 -25.03 1.37 -0.49
N VAL A 126 -26.22 1.88 -0.17
CA VAL A 126 -26.71 3.16 -0.70
C VAL A 126 -27.17 4.05 0.45
N ILE A 127 -26.66 5.27 0.51
CA ILE A 127 -26.99 6.28 1.53
C ILE A 127 -27.40 7.53 0.78
N THR A 128 -28.59 8.06 1.03
CA THR A 128 -29.08 9.23 0.28
C THR A 128 -28.54 10.56 0.82
N GLY A 129 -28.16 10.60 2.10
CA GLY A 129 -27.55 11.74 2.77
C GLY A 129 -26.03 11.61 2.90
N ASP A 130 -25.49 12.16 3.99
CA ASP A 130 -24.07 12.12 4.32
C ASP A 130 -23.70 10.80 5.01
N LEU A 131 -22.45 10.32 4.80
CA LEU A 131 -21.87 9.20 5.55
C LEU A 131 -20.66 9.69 6.34
N GLN A 132 -20.70 9.53 7.66
CA GLN A 132 -19.57 9.74 8.55
C GLN A 132 -19.16 8.43 9.22
N VAL A 133 -17.88 8.06 9.10
CA VAL A 133 -17.28 6.91 9.76
C VAL A 133 -16.17 7.39 10.69
N ASP A 134 -16.25 7.07 11.99
CA ASP A 134 -15.28 7.58 12.97
C ASP A 134 -13.88 7.01 12.73
N GLY A 135 -13.79 5.71 12.44
CA GLY A 135 -12.53 5.00 12.25
C GLY A 135 -12.31 4.47 10.84
N LEU A 136 -12.53 3.16 10.68
CA LEU A 136 -12.20 2.40 9.47
C LEU A 136 -13.42 2.24 8.59
N LEU A 137 -13.32 2.63 7.32
CA LEU A 137 -14.24 2.27 6.24
C LEU A 137 -13.52 1.34 5.26
N TRP A 138 -13.84 0.05 5.27
CA TRP A 138 -13.27 -0.93 4.35
C TRP A 138 -14.33 -1.47 3.38
N GLY A 139 -14.25 -1.10 2.10
CA GLY A 139 -14.97 -1.74 1.00
C GLY A 139 -14.11 -2.81 0.34
N GLY A 140 -14.54 -4.06 0.40
CA GLY A 140 -13.86 -5.19 -0.23
C GLY A 140 -14.74 -5.86 -1.27
N GLY A 141 -14.23 -6.14 -2.45
CA GLY A 141 -14.92 -6.93 -3.48
C GLY A 141 -14.05 -8.07 -4.01
N ALA A 142 -14.61 -8.83 -4.96
CA ALA A 142 -13.83 -9.78 -5.75
C ALA A 142 -13.02 -9.05 -6.83
N ASP A 143 -11.85 -9.56 -7.18
CA ASP A 143 -10.99 -8.95 -8.20
C ASP A 143 -11.80 -8.68 -9.49
N PRO A 144 -11.75 -7.46 -10.07
CA PRO A 144 -12.44 -7.15 -11.32
C PRO A 144 -12.18 -8.15 -12.45
N ALA A 145 -10.98 -8.76 -12.49
CA ALA A 145 -10.61 -9.78 -13.46
C ALA A 145 -11.39 -11.09 -13.28
N GLU A 146 -11.79 -11.41 -12.05
CA GLU A 146 -12.60 -12.58 -11.71
C GLU A 146 -14.11 -12.29 -11.78
N ALA A 147 -14.52 -11.04 -11.58
CA ALA A 147 -15.92 -10.66 -11.36
C ALA A 147 -16.73 -10.33 -12.63
N GLY A 148 -16.09 -10.05 -13.78
CA GLY A 148 -16.79 -9.76 -15.03
C GLY A 148 -17.80 -8.61 -14.93
N ALA A 149 -17.31 -7.37 -15.05
CA ALA A 149 -18.04 -6.09 -14.89
C ALA A 149 -18.37 -5.68 -13.44
N THR A 150 -18.27 -4.36 -13.20
CA THR A 150 -18.41 -3.58 -11.94
C THR A 150 -18.89 -4.37 -10.72
N GLY A 151 -18.03 -4.66 -9.75
CA GLY A 151 -18.44 -5.33 -8.51
C GLY A 151 -19.32 -4.45 -7.60
N PRO A 152 -19.72 -4.96 -6.42
CA PRO A 152 -20.54 -4.22 -5.49
C PRO A 152 -19.89 -2.90 -5.04
N GLY A 153 -20.67 -1.95 -4.53
CA GLY A 153 -20.16 -0.62 -4.19
C GLY A 153 -20.92 0.12 -3.10
N LEU A 154 -20.32 1.22 -2.68
CA LEU A 154 -20.86 2.21 -1.77
C LEU A 154 -21.25 3.47 -2.57
N GLU A 155 -22.53 3.82 -2.51
CA GLU A 155 -23.05 5.08 -3.06
C GLU A 155 -23.52 5.99 -1.92
N VAL A 156 -22.98 7.19 -1.86
CA VAL A 156 -23.32 8.23 -0.88
C VAL A 156 -23.85 9.44 -1.65
N GLY A 157 -25.09 9.85 -1.39
CA GLY A 157 -25.72 10.99 -2.06
C GLY A 157 -25.13 12.33 -1.64
N GLY A 158 -24.65 12.41 -0.39
CA GLY A 158 -23.95 13.56 0.17
C GLY A 158 -22.44 13.37 0.27
N SER A 159 -21.86 13.93 1.32
CA SER A 159 -20.42 13.92 1.62
C SER A 159 -20.02 12.63 2.34
N LEU A 160 -18.75 12.22 2.15
CA LEU A 160 -18.15 11.08 2.83
C LEU A 160 -17.07 11.56 3.80
N GLY A 161 -17.14 11.17 5.06
CA GLY A 161 -16.09 11.39 6.05
C GLY A 161 -15.57 10.08 6.66
N ALA A 162 -14.25 9.92 6.74
CA ALA A 162 -13.63 8.80 7.44
C ALA A 162 -12.22 9.13 7.95
N GLN A 163 -11.78 8.51 9.05
CA GLN A 163 -10.35 8.56 9.40
C GLN A 163 -9.52 7.77 8.39
N VAL A 164 -9.87 6.50 8.17
CA VAL A 164 -9.20 5.60 7.21
C VAL A 164 -10.24 5.03 6.27
N ALA A 165 -10.01 5.11 4.96
CA ALA A 165 -10.84 4.42 3.99
C ALA A 165 -9.98 3.52 3.09
N LEU A 166 -10.35 2.25 2.98
CA LEU A 166 -9.67 1.23 2.19
C LEU A 166 -10.66 0.60 1.21
N PHE A 167 -10.40 0.75 -0.08
CA PHE A 167 -11.20 0.11 -1.13
C PHE A 167 -10.37 -0.88 -1.93
N THR A 168 -10.81 -2.14 -1.96
CA THR A 168 -10.04 -3.28 -2.52
C THR A 168 -10.92 -4.16 -3.39
N GLY A 169 -10.31 -4.94 -4.29
CA GLY A 169 -11.00 -5.94 -5.11
C GLY A 169 -12.18 -5.35 -5.88
N GLY A 170 -11.97 -4.24 -6.59
CA GLY A 170 -13.00 -3.66 -7.47
C GLY A 170 -14.23 -3.05 -6.78
N TYR A 171 -14.26 -2.97 -5.45
CA TYR A 171 -15.37 -2.35 -4.74
C TYR A 171 -15.46 -0.86 -5.10
N SER A 172 -16.59 -0.45 -5.68
CA SER A 172 -16.74 0.91 -6.20
C SER A 172 -17.18 1.89 -5.10
N LEU A 173 -16.72 3.14 -5.22
CA LEU A 173 -17.16 4.25 -4.39
C LEU A 173 -17.73 5.35 -5.30
N ARG A 174 -18.89 5.88 -4.95
CA ARG A 174 -19.49 7.08 -5.56
C ARG A 174 -20.02 7.99 -4.48
N THR A 175 -19.66 9.25 -4.56
CA THR A 175 -20.10 10.30 -3.63
C THR A 175 -20.71 11.46 -4.42
N GLY A 176 -21.78 12.06 -3.89
CA GLY A 176 -22.41 13.25 -4.47
C GLY A 176 -21.84 14.56 -3.93
N GLY A 177 -21.16 14.50 -2.78
CA GLY A 177 -20.51 15.62 -2.09
C GLY A 177 -18.98 15.53 -2.05
N GLU A 178 -18.39 16.17 -1.04
CA GLU A 178 -16.93 16.19 -0.83
C GLU A 178 -16.47 14.97 -0.03
N ASP A 179 -15.34 14.37 -0.44
CA ASP A 179 -14.69 13.30 0.30
C ASP A 179 -13.68 13.87 1.31
N ARG A 180 -13.95 13.67 2.60
CA ARG A 180 -13.13 14.07 3.75
C ARG A 180 -12.54 12.85 4.43
N VAL A 181 -11.65 12.17 3.72
CA VAL A 181 -10.92 11.00 4.23
C VAL A 181 -9.50 11.41 4.60
N ALA A 182 -9.10 11.21 5.85
CA ALA A 182 -7.76 11.59 6.30
C ALA A 182 -6.66 10.68 5.69
N TYR A 183 -6.92 9.38 5.61
CA TYR A 183 -6.02 8.38 5.03
C TYR A 183 -6.75 7.50 4.00
N PRO A 184 -6.84 7.95 2.74
CA PRO A 184 -7.48 7.22 1.64
C PRO A 184 -6.54 6.19 1.00
N PHE A 185 -7.08 4.99 0.73
CA PHE A 185 -6.37 3.88 0.10
C PHE A 185 -7.21 3.19 -0.98
N GLY A 186 -6.58 2.94 -2.12
CA GLY A 186 -7.15 2.19 -3.23
C GLY A 186 -7.65 3.06 -4.39
N ALA A 187 -7.93 2.37 -5.51
CA ALA A 187 -8.20 2.97 -6.80
C ALA A 187 -9.28 4.07 -6.84
N PRO A 188 -10.40 4.01 -6.08
CA PRO A 188 -11.41 5.06 -6.13
C PRO A 188 -10.92 6.45 -5.75
N PHE A 189 -9.81 6.56 -5.01
CA PHE A 189 -9.25 7.85 -4.60
C PHE A 189 -8.26 8.44 -5.61
N GLY A 190 -7.92 7.71 -6.68
CA GLY A 190 -7.06 8.20 -7.76
C GLY A 190 -5.75 8.80 -7.25
N GLY A 191 -5.50 10.08 -7.57
CA GLY A 191 -4.28 10.80 -7.17
C GLY A 191 -4.15 11.08 -5.66
N HIS A 192 -5.18 10.78 -4.86
CA HIS A 192 -5.13 10.88 -3.41
C HIS A 192 -4.76 9.56 -2.72
N ASP A 193 -4.71 8.43 -3.45
CA ASP A 193 -4.37 7.12 -2.88
C ASP A 193 -2.97 7.13 -2.25
N LEU A 194 -2.91 6.97 -0.93
CA LEU A 194 -1.66 6.98 -0.18
C LEU A 194 -0.84 5.69 -0.39
N ALA A 195 -1.43 4.64 -0.96
CA ALA A 195 -0.74 3.38 -1.25
C ALA A 195 -0.32 3.23 -2.72
N ALA A 196 -0.46 4.27 -3.54
CA ALA A 196 -0.23 4.22 -4.99
C ALA A 196 1.18 3.76 -5.43
N PHE A 197 2.18 3.84 -4.55
CA PHE A 197 3.57 3.46 -4.83
C PHE A 197 4.14 2.44 -3.84
N SER A 198 3.43 2.18 -2.74
CA SER A 198 3.92 1.42 -1.60
C SER A 198 2.77 1.06 -0.69
N ALA A 199 2.77 -0.16 -0.16
CA ALA A 199 1.78 -0.61 0.82
C ALA A 199 2.06 -0.12 2.25
N GLU A 200 3.24 0.42 2.52
CA GLU A 200 3.64 0.78 3.89
C GLU A 200 2.79 1.89 4.53
N PRO A 201 2.26 2.86 3.76
CA PRO A 201 1.29 3.80 4.27
C PRO A 201 0.02 3.10 4.82
N LEU A 202 -0.43 2.03 4.17
CA LEU A 202 -1.53 1.20 4.66
C LEU A 202 -1.12 0.39 5.90
N ALA A 203 0.07 -0.21 5.91
CA ALA A 203 0.57 -0.90 7.11
C ALA A 203 0.64 0.01 8.33
N ALA A 204 1.00 1.29 8.13
CA ALA A 204 1.20 2.24 9.22
C ALA A 204 -0.11 2.65 9.92
N VAL A 205 -1.27 2.53 9.26
CA VAL A 205 -2.57 2.91 9.87
C VAL A 205 -3.18 1.82 10.73
N PHE A 206 -2.94 0.55 10.41
CA PHE A 206 -3.54 -0.58 11.14
C PHE A 206 -2.77 -0.90 12.42
N ASP A 207 -3.50 -1.42 13.42
CA ASP A 207 -2.87 -2.07 14.56
C ASP A 207 -2.05 -3.29 14.08
N PRO A 208 -0.82 -3.53 14.58
CA PRO A 208 0.00 -4.65 14.15
C PRO A 208 -0.67 -6.03 14.30
N ALA A 209 -1.57 -6.21 15.28
CA ALA A 209 -2.32 -7.45 15.46
C ALA A 209 -3.38 -7.69 14.37
N CYS A 210 -3.70 -6.66 13.58
CA CYS A 210 -4.65 -6.69 12.47
C CYS A 210 -3.95 -6.81 11.10
N LEU A 211 -2.65 -7.10 11.05
CA LEU A 211 -1.88 -7.22 9.81
C LEU A 211 -1.38 -8.64 9.57
N HIS A 212 -1.40 -9.06 8.31
CA HIS A 212 -0.47 -10.09 7.85
C HIS A 212 0.92 -9.47 7.75
N GLY A 213 1.65 -9.49 8.86
CA GLY A 213 2.86 -8.69 9.05
C GLY A 213 3.97 -8.88 8.02
N LEU A 214 4.02 -10.01 7.32
CA LEU A 214 4.98 -10.31 6.24
C LEU A 214 4.38 -10.21 4.83
N ALA A 215 3.10 -9.84 4.68
CA ALA A 215 2.55 -9.56 3.38
C ALA A 215 3.21 -8.31 2.76
N VAL A 216 3.52 -8.39 1.47
CA VAL A 216 4.14 -7.29 0.71
C VAL A 216 3.11 -6.21 0.41
N GLY A 217 1.87 -6.61 0.10
CA GLY A 217 0.79 -5.69 -0.28
C GLY A 217 1.00 -5.02 -1.64
N GLU A 218 1.41 -5.77 -2.67
CA GLU A 218 1.61 -5.23 -4.02
C GLU A 218 0.33 -4.65 -4.66
N ASP A 219 0.51 -3.88 -5.74
CA ASP A 219 -0.59 -3.31 -6.53
C ASP A 219 -1.62 -4.37 -6.93
N GLY A 220 -2.90 -4.06 -6.72
CA GLY A 220 -4.01 -5.00 -6.92
C GLY A 220 -4.23 -6.00 -5.77
N ARG A 221 -3.30 -6.10 -4.82
CA ARG A 221 -3.38 -6.99 -3.64
C ARG A 221 -3.26 -6.27 -2.29
N LEU A 222 -3.50 -4.95 -2.26
CA LEU A 222 -3.51 -4.16 -1.01
C LEU A 222 -4.38 -4.78 0.09
N GLY A 223 -5.51 -5.40 -0.28
CA GLY A 223 -6.41 -6.07 0.66
C GLY A 223 -5.87 -7.34 1.31
N ALA A 224 -4.70 -7.84 0.88
CA ALA A 224 -4.00 -8.95 1.52
C ALA A 224 -3.13 -8.50 2.70
N LEU A 225 -2.92 -7.20 2.87
CA LEU A 225 -2.09 -6.67 3.97
C LEU A 225 -2.82 -6.72 5.32
N PRO A 226 -4.06 -6.21 5.46
CA PRO A 226 -4.81 -6.34 6.71
C PRO A 226 -5.42 -7.74 6.82
N ASP A 227 -5.27 -8.37 7.98
CA ASP A 227 -5.92 -9.63 8.31
C ASP A 227 -7.40 -9.37 8.58
N ARG A 228 -8.24 -9.69 7.59
CA ARG A 228 -9.71 -9.51 7.64
C ARG A 228 -10.33 -10.16 8.87
N ALA A 229 -9.88 -11.36 9.23
CA ALA A 229 -10.45 -12.09 10.35
C ALA A 229 -10.05 -11.42 11.67
N ALA A 230 -8.79 -11.01 11.81
CA ALA A 230 -8.30 -10.29 12.98
C ALA A 230 -8.99 -8.93 13.14
N VAL A 231 -9.16 -8.15 12.06
CA VAL A 231 -9.91 -6.89 12.06
C VAL A 231 -11.33 -7.09 12.56
N ARG A 232 -12.06 -8.06 11.99
CA ARG A 232 -13.45 -8.36 12.41
C ARG A 232 -13.52 -8.82 13.86
N ALA A 233 -12.58 -9.65 14.31
CA ALA A 233 -12.52 -10.11 15.69
C ALA A 233 -12.19 -8.97 16.66
N ALA A 234 -11.33 -8.03 16.28
CA ALA A 234 -11.02 -6.85 17.07
C ALA A 234 -12.22 -5.90 17.18
N LEU A 235 -12.92 -5.62 16.08
CA LEU A 235 -14.14 -4.81 16.08
C LEU A 235 -15.22 -5.37 17.02
N ARG A 236 -15.52 -6.67 16.91
CA ARG A 236 -16.49 -7.36 17.80
C ARG A 236 -16.09 -7.33 19.27
N ALA A 237 -14.79 -7.33 19.54
CA ALA A 237 -14.25 -7.26 20.89
C ALA A 237 -14.10 -5.81 21.42
N GLY A 238 -14.45 -4.79 20.63
CA GLY A 238 -14.22 -3.38 20.96
C GLY A 238 -12.73 -3.02 21.10
N ARG A 239 -11.84 -3.78 20.46
CA ARG A 239 -10.39 -3.52 20.44
C ARG A 239 -10.03 -2.60 19.28
N PRO A 240 -8.99 -1.76 19.42
CA PRO A 240 -8.51 -0.92 18.32
C PRO A 240 -8.11 -1.75 17.10
N VAL A 241 -8.58 -1.34 15.92
CA VAL A 241 -8.11 -1.86 14.62
C VAL A 241 -7.14 -0.91 13.92
N LEU A 242 -7.17 0.36 14.32
CA LEU A 242 -6.28 1.41 13.84
C LEU A 242 -5.33 1.83 14.96
N ARG A 243 -4.14 2.28 14.57
CA ARG A 243 -3.22 2.97 15.49
C ARG A 243 -3.77 4.36 15.86
N SER A 244 -3.22 4.95 16.91
CA SER A 244 -3.63 6.30 17.33
C SER A 244 -3.36 7.33 16.22
N PRO A 245 -4.22 8.36 16.07
CA PRO A 245 -4.03 9.41 15.06
C PRO A 245 -2.64 10.05 15.09
N ASP A 246 -2.09 10.30 16.29
CA ASP A 246 -0.75 10.89 16.45
C ASP A 246 0.36 9.98 15.93
N ALA A 247 0.25 8.67 16.19
CA ALA A 247 1.22 7.69 15.73
C ALA A 247 1.17 7.54 14.21
N ILE A 248 -0.04 7.59 13.63
CA ILE A 248 -0.22 7.57 12.18
C ILE A 248 0.36 8.84 11.55
N ALA A 249 0.03 10.03 12.07
CA ALA A 249 0.49 11.31 11.56
C ALA A 249 2.02 11.44 11.61
N ALA A 250 2.66 10.91 12.66
CA ALA A 250 4.12 10.89 12.78
C ALA A 250 4.79 9.98 11.72
N ASP A 251 4.19 8.82 11.43
CA ASP A 251 4.75 7.85 10.48
C ASP A 251 4.46 8.24 9.02
N LEU A 252 3.33 8.88 8.76
CA LEU A 252 2.87 9.29 7.43
C LEU A 252 3.11 10.78 7.12
N ALA A 253 3.95 11.46 7.90
CA ALA A 253 4.27 12.86 7.69
C ALA A 253 4.77 13.10 6.24
N SER A 254 4.25 14.13 5.59
CA SER A 254 4.57 14.51 4.21
C SER A 254 4.74 16.02 4.08
N ASP A 255 5.76 16.46 3.32
CA ASP A 255 6.02 17.88 3.10
C ASP A 255 5.25 18.43 1.89
N THR A 256 3.99 18.80 2.09
CA THR A 256 3.12 19.29 1.01
C THR A 256 3.59 20.61 0.37
N ALA A 257 4.48 21.35 1.04
CA ALA A 257 5.12 22.55 0.48
C ALA A 257 6.16 22.22 -0.60
N LEU A 258 6.71 21.00 -0.61
CA LEU A 258 7.65 20.55 -1.63
C LEU A 258 6.89 20.11 -2.89
N CYS A 259 7.06 20.89 -3.97
CA CYS A 259 6.44 20.67 -5.28
C CYS A 259 4.90 20.57 -5.24
N PRO A 260 4.14 21.60 -4.83
CA PRO A 260 2.69 21.52 -4.62
C PRO A 260 1.92 21.14 -5.90
N GLY A 261 0.81 20.39 -5.75
CA GLY A 261 -0.10 20.08 -6.88
C GLY A 261 0.39 19.02 -7.88
N GLY A 262 1.56 18.40 -7.67
CA GLY A 262 2.00 17.22 -8.43
C GLY A 262 2.46 17.47 -9.87
N ALA A 263 2.23 18.67 -10.42
CA ALA A 263 2.58 18.99 -11.80
C ALA A 263 4.08 18.77 -12.11
N MET A 264 4.38 18.24 -13.30
CA MET A 264 5.74 17.98 -13.76
C MET A 264 6.32 19.24 -14.41
N HIS A 265 6.93 20.12 -13.60
CA HIS A 265 7.48 21.40 -14.03
C HIS A 265 8.97 21.56 -13.73
N ALA A 266 9.66 22.42 -14.49
CA ALA A 266 11.05 22.79 -14.25
C ALA A 266 11.27 23.40 -12.85
N SER A 267 10.30 24.18 -12.34
CA SER A 267 10.36 24.75 -10.99
C SER A 267 10.35 23.66 -9.90
N HIS A 268 9.56 22.61 -10.08
CA HIS A 268 9.50 21.47 -9.16
C HIS A 268 10.78 20.63 -9.23
N LEU A 269 11.33 20.38 -10.42
CA LEU A 269 12.64 19.73 -10.53
C LEU A 269 13.73 20.56 -9.83
N ARG A 270 13.73 21.90 -9.94
CA ARG A 270 14.64 22.77 -9.17
C ARG A 270 14.45 22.65 -7.66
N GLN A 271 13.22 22.50 -7.19
CA GLN A 271 12.94 22.28 -5.76
C GLN A 271 13.47 20.92 -5.30
N LEU A 272 13.24 19.84 -6.04
CA LEU A 272 13.78 18.52 -5.75
C LEU A 272 15.32 18.53 -5.69
N LEU A 273 15.97 19.17 -6.66
CA LEU A 273 17.43 19.32 -6.70
C LEU A 273 18.00 20.11 -5.51
N ARG A 274 17.18 20.89 -4.82
CA ARG A 274 17.52 21.65 -3.60
C ARG A 274 16.99 21.00 -2.31
N SER A 275 16.28 19.89 -2.43
CA SER A 275 15.69 19.18 -1.29
C SER A 275 16.74 18.44 -0.47
N ARG A 276 16.33 17.95 0.71
CA ARG A 276 17.20 17.18 1.62
C ARG A 276 17.56 15.78 1.11
N LEU A 277 16.99 15.33 -0.01
CA LEU A 277 17.48 14.13 -0.70
C LEU A 277 18.95 14.30 -1.13
N LEU A 278 19.34 15.54 -1.47
CA LEU A 278 20.68 15.89 -1.92
C LEU A 278 21.30 16.91 -0.95
N ASP A 279 22.08 16.42 0.02
CA ASP A 279 22.84 17.30 0.89
C ASP A 279 24.09 17.89 0.19
N ALA A 280 24.94 18.60 0.94
CA ALA A 280 26.14 19.21 0.37
C ALA A 280 27.18 18.16 -0.10
N ALA A 281 27.24 17.02 0.58
CA ALA A 281 28.17 15.92 0.34
C ALA A 281 27.68 15.02 -0.81
N HIS A 282 26.37 14.84 -0.96
CA HIS A 282 25.78 13.94 -1.95
C HIS A 282 25.25 14.71 -3.16
N LYS A 283 25.86 14.46 -4.33
CA LYS A 283 25.41 15.03 -5.62
C LYS A 283 24.40 14.15 -6.35
N LYS A 284 24.21 12.91 -5.89
CA LYS A 284 23.30 11.90 -6.43
C LYS A 284 22.41 11.38 -5.30
N ALA A 285 21.13 11.16 -5.59
CA ALA A 285 20.18 10.47 -4.73
C ALA A 285 19.47 9.42 -5.57
N THR A 286 19.51 8.17 -5.12
CA THR A 286 18.83 7.04 -5.74
C THR A 286 17.71 6.54 -4.83
N GLY A 287 16.75 5.87 -5.44
CA GLY A 287 15.66 5.20 -4.74
C GLY A 287 14.79 4.45 -5.74
N TRP A 288 13.87 3.65 -5.23
CA TRP A 288 12.94 2.89 -6.06
C TRP A 288 11.63 2.63 -5.31
N PHE A 289 10.60 2.27 -6.06
CA PHE A 289 9.29 1.85 -5.59
C PHE A 289 8.66 0.95 -6.65
N GLY A 290 8.19 -0.24 -6.24
CA GLY A 290 7.76 -1.28 -7.17
C GLY A 290 8.82 -1.57 -8.25
N GLN A 291 8.39 -1.51 -9.51
CA GLN A 291 9.25 -1.68 -10.70
C GLN A 291 9.86 -0.37 -11.23
N THR A 292 9.72 0.73 -10.49
CA THR A 292 10.26 2.04 -10.85
C THR A 292 11.48 2.38 -10.01
N ASP A 293 12.60 2.73 -10.65
CA ASP A 293 13.76 3.35 -9.98
C ASP A 293 13.95 4.79 -10.45
N PHE A 294 14.70 5.56 -9.66
CA PHE A 294 15.10 6.89 -10.04
C PHE A 294 16.53 7.23 -9.59
N LEU A 295 17.13 8.16 -10.33
CA LEU A 295 18.37 8.84 -9.99
C LEU A 295 18.16 10.35 -10.14
N LEU A 296 18.15 11.06 -9.01
CA LEU A 296 18.18 12.52 -8.97
C LEU A 296 19.64 12.98 -8.88
N CYS A 297 20.07 13.85 -9.79
CA CYS A 297 21.45 14.27 -9.91
C CYS A 297 21.58 15.79 -9.98
N ARG A 298 22.45 16.35 -9.13
CA ARG A 298 22.92 17.74 -9.23
C ARG A 298 24.18 17.76 -10.09
N GLN A 299 24.35 18.82 -10.87
CA GLN A 299 25.52 18.98 -11.72
C GLN A 299 26.83 18.81 -10.94
N HIS A 300 27.68 17.91 -11.41
CA HIS A 300 29.03 17.67 -10.90
C HIS A 300 29.88 16.94 -11.96
N VAL A 301 31.19 16.92 -11.74
CA VAL A 301 32.13 16.05 -12.45
C VAL A 301 32.54 14.97 -11.45
N ASP A 302 32.47 13.70 -11.82
CA ASP A 302 32.88 12.61 -10.95
C ASP A 302 34.39 12.35 -11.00
N ASP A 303 34.84 11.36 -10.24
CA ASP A 303 36.26 11.01 -10.10
C ASP A 303 36.87 10.45 -11.41
N GLU A 304 36.04 10.01 -12.35
CA GLU A 304 36.43 9.52 -13.68
C GLU A 304 36.46 10.65 -14.72
N GLY A 305 36.05 11.87 -14.34
CA GLY A 305 35.99 13.04 -15.21
C GLY A 305 34.68 13.14 -16.01
N ASP A 306 33.69 12.30 -15.71
CA ASP A 306 32.39 12.33 -16.38
C ASP A 306 31.52 13.45 -15.82
N THR A 307 30.97 14.25 -16.74
CA THR A 307 30.15 15.41 -16.40
C THR A 307 28.68 15.04 -16.33
N TYR A 308 28.11 15.14 -15.14
CA TYR A 308 26.68 14.99 -14.90
C TYR A 308 25.98 16.35 -14.89
N GLY A 309 24.78 16.42 -15.47
CA GLY A 309 23.92 17.60 -15.46
C GLY A 309 22.89 17.58 -14.33
N ASN A 310 22.20 18.71 -14.14
CA ASN A 310 21.01 18.76 -13.28
C ASN A 310 19.86 17.98 -13.94
N GLY A 311 19.39 16.92 -13.30
CA GLY A 311 18.32 16.13 -13.87
C GLY A 311 17.79 15.03 -12.97
N LEU A 312 16.73 14.40 -13.46
CA LEU A 312 16.09 13.24 -12.89
C LEU A 312 15.99 12.17 -13.97
N PHE A 313 16.60 11.03 -13.72
CA PHE A 313 16.41 9.82 -14.50
C PHE A 313 15.41 8.91 -13.78
N MET A 314 14.47 8.33 -14.51
CA MET A 314 13.50 7.38 -13.98
C MET A 314 13.39 6.19 -14.93
N THR A 315 13.34 4.99 -14.38
CA THR A 315 13.20 3.75 -15.14
C THR A 315 11.95 3.04 -14.69
N VAL A 316 11.04 2.71 -15.60
CA VAL A 316 10.01 1.69 -15.41
C VAL A 316 10.54 0.44 -16.08
N TRP A 317 10.94 -0.54 -15.27
CA TRP A 317 11.80 -1.64 -15.71
C TRP A 317 11.42 -2.25 -17.06
N LYS A 318 12.40 -2.27 -17.96
CA LYS A 318 12.32 -2.83 -19.32
C LYS A 318 11.02 -2.46 -20.05
N THR A 319 10.45 -1.30 -19.73
CA THR A 319 9.24 -0.76 -20.31
C THR A 319 9.52 0.64 -20.85
N TRP A 320 9.98 1.54 -19.98
CA TRP A 320 10.26 2.93 -20.30
C TRP A 320 11.44 3.45 -19.49
N ASP A 321 12.27 4.26 -20.12
CA ASP A 321 13.14 5.19 -19.38
C ASP A 321 12.72 6.62 -19.68
N PHE A 322 12.90 7.47 -18.67
CA PHE A 322 12.64 8.90 -18.75
C PHE A 322 13.85 9.68 -18.24
N HIS A 323 14.14 10.79 -18.90
CA HIS A 323 15.14 11.74 -18.43
C HIS A 323 14.58 13.16 -18.48
N LEU A 324 14.54 13.79 -17.31
CA LEU A 324 14.08 15.16 -17.12
C LEU A 324 15.28 16.05 -16.83
N SER A 325 15.37 17.18 -17.52
CA SER A 325 16.41 18.19 -17.29
C SER A 325 15.86 19.59 -17.43
N ILE A 326 16.50 20.53 -16.73
CA ILE A 326 16.21 21.96 -16.88
C ILE A 326 17.14 22.50 -17.96
N ASP A 327 16.58 23.09 -19.01
CA ASP A 327 17.38 23.89 -19.93
C ASP A 327 17.62 25.27 -19.31
N ASP A 328 18.81 25.47 -18.76
CA ASP A 328 19.27 26.76 -18.23
C ASP A 328 20.19 27.51 -19.21
N GLY A 329 20.26 27.06 -20.47
CA GLY A 329 21.16 27.61 -21.48
C GLY A 329 22.63 27.24 -21.30
N THR A 330 23.01 26.53 -20.22
CA THR A 330 24.39 26.08 -19.95
C THR A 330 24.61 24.61 -20.30
N ALA A 331 23.55 23.81 -20.47
CA ALA A 331 23.55 22.37 -20.72
C ALA A 331 24.18 21.93 -22.06
N ARG A 332 24.71 22.86 -22.87
CA ARG A 332 25.22 22.61 -24.23
C ARG A 332 26.61 21.95 -24.34
N GLN A 333 27.31 21.61 -23.25
CA GLN A 333 28.77 21.40 -23.33
C GLN A 333 29.38 20.02 -22.99
N GLY A 334 28.63 18.96 -22.70
CA GLY A 334 29.27 17.71 -22.25
C GLY A 334 28.80 16.43 -22.93
N TRP A 335 27.93 15.71 -22.24
CA TRP A 335 27.52 14.37 -22.64
C TRP A 335 26.36 14.39 -23.66
N TRP A 336 25.49 15.39 -23.61
CA TRP A 336 24.42 15.59 -24.59
C TRP A 336 24.95 15.79 -26.01
N GLN A 337 26.05 16.53 -26.20
CA GLN A 337 26.67 16.64 -27.53
C GLN A 337 27.17 15.30 -28.05
N ARG A 338 27.67 14.41 -27.18
CA ARG A 338 28.14 13.06 -27.58
C ARG A 338 26.96 12.13 -27.89
N LEU A 339 25.85 12.25 -27.16
CA LEU A 339 24.62 11.51 -27.44
C LEU A 339 23.94 12.01 -28.73
N THR A 340 23.77 13.33 -28.90
CA THR A 340 23.18 13.93 -30.10
C THR A 340 24.05 13.77 -31.34
N ALA A 341 25.38 13.78 -31.20
CA ALA A 341 26.30 13.50 -32.32
C ALA A 341 26.20 12.05 -32.82
N ARG A 342 25.81 11.09 -31.96
CA ARG A 342 25.47 9.71 -32.36
C ARG A 342 24.04 9.58 -32.89
N LEU A 343 23.10 10.42 -32.44
CA LEU A 343 21.66 10.27 -32.72
C LEU A 343 21.14 11.11 -33.90
N ARG A 344 21.90 12.08 -34.45
CA ARG A 344 21.46 12.99 -35.54
C ARG A 344 20.05 13.61 -35.31
N ALA A 345 19.63 13.74 -34.06
CA ALA A 345 18.36 14.37 -33.69
C ALA A 345 18.67 15.69 -32.97
N PRO A 346 18.01 16.81 -33.34
CA PRO A 346 18.12 18.05 -32.58
C PRO A 346 17.56 17.84 -31.16
N PRO A 347 18.14 18.49 -30.13
CA PRO A 347 17.53 18.50 -28.80
C PRO A 347 16.11 19.06 -28.93
N PRO A 348 15.11 18.48 -28.24
CA PRO A 348 13.76 19.00 -28.33
C PRO A 348 13.68 20.43 -27.82
N PRO A 349 12.77 21.24 -28.36
CA PRO A 349 12.45 22.50 -27.74
C PRO A 349 11.99 22.21 -26.30
N PRO A 350 12.52 22.92 -25.29
CA PRO A 350 12.01 22.80 -23.93
C PRO A 350 10.51 23.14 -23.94
N ARG A 351 9.77 22.54 -23.01
CA ARG A 351 8.39 22.96 -22.72
C ARG A 351 8.39 24.45 -22.37
N SER A 352 7.22 25.07 -22.43
CA SER A 352 7.03 26.50 -22.15
C SER A 352 7.58 26.95 -20.78
N ASP A 353 7.77 26.01 -19.84
CA ASP A 353 8.31 26.22 -18.51
C ASP A 353 9.83 25.96 -18.36
N GLY A 354 10.52 25.57 -19.45
CA GLY A 354 11.95 25.27 -19.47
C GLY A 354 12.32 23.82 -19.13
N LEU A 355 11.34 22.91 -19.01
CA LEU A 355 11.58 21.49 -18.78
C LEU A 355 11.79 20.74 -20.11
N ALA A 356 12.88 19.98 -20.22
CA ALA A 356 13.07 19.01 -21.29
C ALA A 356 12.83 17.60 -20.75
N VAL A 357 11.97 16.84 -21.43
CA VAL A 357 11.64 15.45 -21.08
C VAL A 357 11.95 14.57 -22.28
N MET A 358 12.84 13.61 -22.07
CA MET A 358 13.17 12.56 -23.03
C MET A 358 12.61 11.24 -22.52
N HIS A 359 12.20 10.37 -23.43
CA HIS A 359 11.81 9.01 -23.11
C HIS A 359 12.40 8.02 -24.10
N ARG A 360 12.50 6.75 -23.72
CA ARG A 360 12.72 5.64 -24.67
C ARG A 360 11.90 4.44 -24.25
N ARG A 361 11.40 3.70 -25.24
CA ARG A 361 10.64 2.47 -25.04
C ARG A 361 11.57 1.27 -25.11
N TYR A 362 11.25 0.22 -24.35
CA TYR A 362 11.88 -1.08 -24.51
C TYR A 362 11.09 -1.99 -25.46
N ALA A 363 11.81 -2.81 -26.22
CA ALA A 363 11.24 -3.88 -27.04
C ALA A 363 12.05 -5.16 -26.78
N ALA A 364 11.38 -6.22 -26.30
CA ALA A 364 12.00 -7.50 -25.96
C ALA A 364 13.24 -7.34 -25.03
N GLY A 365 13.13 -6.47 -24.02
CA GLY A 365 14.21 -6.22 -23.05
C GLY A 365 15.35 -5.33 -23.55
N VAL A 366 15.30 -4.86 -24.80
CA VAL A 366 16.31 -3.95 -25.39
C VAL A 366 15.77 -2.51 -25.41
N PRO A 367 16.55 -1.52 -24.93
CA PRO A 367 16.15 -0.11 -25.02
C PRO A 367 16.18 0.39 -26.46
N GLY A 368 15.11 1.06 -26.88
CA GLY A 368 15.03 1.81 -28.13
C GLY A 368 15.79 3.16 -28.09
N PRO A 369 15.68 3.96 -29.16
CA PRO A 369 16.29 5.29 -29.20
C PRO A 369 15.59 6.25 -28.22
N TRP A 370 16.32 7.27 -27.79
CA TRP A 370 15.77 8.38 -27.02
C TRP A 370 15.00 9.34 -27.91
N GLU A 371 13.79 9.68 -27.49
CA GLU A 371 12.85 10.55 -28.19
C GLU A 371 12.29 11.62 -27.24
N PRO A 372 11.95 12.82 -27.74
CA PRO A 372 11.27 13.84 -26.94
C PRO A 372 9.86 13.43 -26.51
N LEU A 373 9.50 13.69 -25.25
CA LEU A 373 8.14 13.51 -24.75
C LEU A 373 7.38 14.84 -24.69
N ALA A 374 6.71 15.18 -25.79
CA ALA A 374 5.79 16.31 -25.87
C ALA A 374 4.54 16.09 -25.00
N GLU A 375 3.82 17.17 -24.65
CA GLU A 375 2.59 17.08 -23.84
C GLU A 375 1.43 16.38 -24.58
N ASP A 376 1.46 16.42 -25.90
CA ASP A 376 0.54 15.75 -26.83
C ASP A 376 1.17 14.51 -27.49
N GLY A 377 2.27 14.00 -26.93
CA GLY A 377 2.98 12.81 -27.40
C GLY A 377 2.26 11.50 -27.09
N ASP A 378 3.01 10.38 -27.07
CA ASP A 378 2.45 9.05 -26.75
C ASP A 378 1.73 9.06 -25.39
N PRO A 379 0.39 8.85 -25.35
CA PRO A 379 -0.38 8.88 -24.11
C PRO A 379 0.09 7.84 -23.08
N ALA A 380 0.56 6.67 -23.52
CA ALA A 380 1.05 5.62 -22.62
C ALA A 380 2.38 6.02 -21.99
N ALA A 381 3.29 6.60 -22.77
CA ALA A 381 4.56 7.12 -22.28
C ALA A 381 4.33 8.29 -21.31
N LEU A 382 3.43 9.21 -21.65
CA LEU A 382 3.09 10.34 -20.78
C LEU A 382 2.48 9.88 -19.45
N GLN A 383 1.53 8.93 -19.49
CA GLN A 383 0.92 8.37 -18.29
C GLN A 383 1.96 7.68 -17.39
N ALA A 384 2.85 6.87 -17.99
CA ALA A 384 3.92 6.21 -17.24
C ALA A 384 4.92 7.22 -16.65
N CYS A 385 5.28 8.26 -17.40
CA CYS A 385 6.16 9.34 -16.94
C CYS A 385 5.56 10.10 -15.76
N LEU A 386 4.28 10.48 -15.86
CA LEU A 386 3.55 11.20 -14.80
C LEU A 386 3.40 10.32 -13.55
N HIS A 387 3.10 9.03 -13.71
CA HIS A 387 3.03 8.11 -12.59
C HIS A 387 4.39 7.96 -11.87
N ALA A 388 5.48 7.73 -12.62
CA ALA A 388 6.83 7.66 -12.04
C ALA A 388 7.22 8.98 -11.35
N TRP A 389 6.92 10.12 -11.96
CA TRP A 389 7.14 11.44 -11.38
C TRP A 389 6.40 11.62 -10.04
N HIS A 390 5.12 11.23 -9.97
CA HIS A 390 4.35 11.30 -8.74
C HIS A 390 4.95 10.41 -7.63
N GLY A 391 5.49 9.23 -7.97
CA GLY A 391 6.17 8.38 -7.01
C GLY A 391 7.46 8.99 -6.48
N VAL A 392 8.25 9.65 -7.34
CA VAL A 392 9.43 10.44 -6.90
C VAL A 392 9.01 11.58 -5.97
N LEU A 393 7.90 12.27 -6.25
CA LEU A 393 7.38 13.31 -5.38
C LEU A 393 6.91 12.77 -4.02
N ASP A 394 6.17 11.67 -4.00
CA ASP A 394 5.74 11.02 -2.75
C ASP A 394 6.97 10.65 -1.89
N HIS A 395 7.94 9.97 -2.51
CA HIS A 395 9.21 9.60 -1.87
C HIS A 395 9.94 10.83 -1.29
N ALA A 396 10.10 11.89 -2.09
CA ALA A 396 10.81 13.10 -1.70
C ALA A 396 10.11 13.84 -0.54
N ARG A 397 8.78 13.95 -0.58
CA ARG A 397 7.99 14.65 0.45
C ARG A 397 8.02 13.90 1.78
N ARG A 398 7.92 12.58 1.78
CA ARG A 398 8.08 11.74 2.98
C ARG A 398 9.49 11.87 3.55
N ALA A 399 10.50 11.78 2.69
CA ALA A 399 11.90 11.95 3.09
C ALA A 399 12.15 13.31 3.75
N ALA A 400 11.65 14.39 3.15
CA ALA A 400 11.78 15.74 3.69
C ALA A 400 11.08 15.89 5.05
N ALA A 401 9.85 15.38 5.18
CA ALA A 401 9.10 15.42 6.43
C ALA A 401 9.77 14.60 7.54
N GLN A 402 10.18 13.36 7.26
CA GLN A 402 10.92 12.52 8.21
C GLN A 402 12.23 13.18 8.62
N SER A 403 12.97 13.77 7.68
CA SER A 403 14.22 14.48 8.01
C SER A 403 13.99 15.68 8.93
N ARG A 404 12.93 16.47 8.71
CA ARG A 404 12.56 17.58 9.61
C ARG A 404 12.18 17.09 11.01
N ALA A 405 11.53 15.94 11.11
CA ALA A 405 11.18 15.29 12.38
C ALA A 405 12.36 14.52 13.02
N GLY A 406 13.54 14.49 12.39
CA GLY A 406 14.73 13.81 12.89
C GLY A 406 14.76 12.30 12.63
N HIS A 407 14.05 11.82 11.62
CA HIS A 407 13.99 10.43 11.15
C HIS A 407 13.43 9.41 12.16
N PRO A 408 12.22 9.62 12.72
CA PRO A 408 11.64 8.71 13.72
C PRO A 408 11.47 7.26 13.23
N VAL A 409 11.08 7.04 11.96
CA VAL A 409 11.00 5.68 11.39
C VAL A 409 12.38 5.02 11.38
N TRP A 410 13.40 5.73 10.90
CA TRP A 410 14.75 5.21 10.83
C TRP A 410 15.35 4.90 12.20
N ARG A 411 15.12 5.74 13.21
CA ARG A 411 15.60 5.47 14.58
C ARG A 411 14.96 4.22 15.18
N ARG A 412 13.68 3.97 14.90
CA ARG A 412 13.03 2.72 15.33
C ARG A 412 13.61 1.51 14.60
N LEU A 413 13.93 1.65 13.30
CA LEU A 413 14.63 0.62 12.54
C LEU A 413 16.02 0.32 13.14
N GLU A 414 16.84 1.34 13.39
CA GLU A 414 18.16 1.18 14.02
C GLU A 414 18.06 0.55 15.42
N ALA A 415 17.06 0.93 16.21
CA ALA A 415 16.81 0.32 17.52
C ALA A 415 16.33 -1.13 17.43
N ALA A 416 15.58 -1.49 16.37
CA ALA A 416 15.13 -2.86 16.15
C ALA A 416 16.26 -3.77 15.64
N LEU A 417 17.07 -3.26 14.72
CA LEU A 417 18.16 -3.98 14.06
C LEU A 417 19.48 -3.85 14.82
N SER A 418 19.56 -4.51 15.98
CA SER A 418 20.82 -4.67 16.69
C SER A 418 21.58 -5.92 16.24
N PRO A 419 22.93 -5.93 16.27
CA PRO A 419 23.73 -7.13 16.02
C PRO A 419 23.28 -8.32 16.88
N GLU A 420 23.07 -8.10 18.18
CA GLU A 420 22.66 -9.13 19.16
C GLU A 420 21.35 -9.82 18.77
N ARG A 421 20.34 -9.04 18.36
CA ARG A 421 19.05 -9.59 17.92
C ARG A 421 19.18 -10.41 16.64
N ILE A 422 19.98 -9.94 15.67
CA ILE A 422 20.21 -10.67 14.42
C ILE A 422 21.01 -11.95 14.68
N GLU A 423 22.03 -11.90 15.53
CA GLU A 423 22.81 -13.08 15.96
C GLU A 423 21.93 -14.09 16.66
N THR A 424 21.11 -13.65 17.62
CA THR A 424 20.19 -14.51 18.37
C THR A 424 19.19 -15.19 17.46
N LEU A 425 18.62 -14.46 16.50
CA LEU A 425 17.73 -15.01 15.49
C LEU A 425 18.46 -16.03 14.60
N ALA A 426 19.69 -15.73 14.19
CA ALA A 426 20.52 -16.59 13.36
C ALA A 426 20.95 -17.90 14.04
N GLN A 427 20.93 -17.98 15.37
CA GLN A 427 21.26 -19.21 16.11
C GLN A 427 20.09 -20.19 16.25
N LEU A 428 18.89 -19.82 15.79
CA LEU A 428 17.75 -20.73 15.85
C LEU A 428 18.01 -22.03 15.05
N PRO A 429 17.55 -23.20 15.52
CA PRO A 429 17.77 -24.49 14.86
C PRO A 429 17.39 -24.53 13.37
N VAL A 430 16.38 -23.75 12.99
CA VAL A 430 15.95 -23.62 11.59
C VAL A 430 17.09 -23.10 10.68
N PHE A 431 17.99 -22.25 11.18
CA PHE A 431 19.13 -21.72 10.42
C PHE A 431 20.45 -22.46 10.65
N THR A 432 20.57 -23.23 11.74
CA THR A 432 21.82 -23.96 12.06
C THR A 432 21.76 -25.43 11.63
N GLU A 433 20.56 -26.01 11.51
CA GLU A 433 20.35 -27.42 11.18
C GLU A 433 19.68 -27.60 9.80
N GLN A 434 18.58 -26.89 9.54
CA GLN A 434 17.78 -27.09 8.33
C GLN A 434 18.30 -26.26 7.15
N TYR A 435 18.25 -24.93 7.28
CA TYR A 435 18.66 -23.96 6.27
C TYR A 435 20.03 -23.35 6.61
N ASN A 436 21.06 -24.18 6.61
CA ASN A 436 22.40 -23.85 7.11
C ASN A 436 23.48 -23.76 6.02
N ASP A 437 23.11 -23.82 4.74
CA ASP A 437 24.04 -23.67 3.63
C ASP A 437 23.54 -22.59 2.67
N TRP A 438 24.14 -21.40 2.80
CA TRP A 438 23.81 -20.21 2.02
C TRP A 438 23.97 -20.39 0.50
N TRP A 439 24.87 -21.28 0.07
CA TRP A 439 25.14 -21.53 -1.34
C TRP A 439 24.36 -22.73 -1.87
N GLY A 440 23.74 -23.51 -0.99
CA GLY A 440 22.87 -24.63 -1.34
C GLY A 440 21.46 -24.16 -1.70
N THR A 441 20.98 -24.49 -2.89
CA THR A 441 19.65 -24.08 -3.38
C THR A 441 18.49 -24.55 -2.51
N GLU A 442 18.64 -25.70 -1.83
CA GLU A 442 17.61 -26.28 -0.96
C GLU A 442 17.75 -25.86 0.52
N ARG A 443 18.89 -25.27 0.89
CA ARG A 443 19.28 -25.02 2.29
C ARG A 443 19.65 -23.57 2.58
N ASN A 444 19.48 -22.67 1.62
CA ASN A 444 19.83 -21.25 1.77
C ASN A 444 18.72 -20.43 2.43
N GLY A 445 17.50 -20.97 2.57
CA GLY A 445 16.36 -20.30 3.18
C GLY A 445 15.01 -20.88 2.76
N TRP A 446 13.93 -20.22 3.13
CA TRP A 446 12.56 -20.61 2.79
C TRP A 446 11.63 -19.40 2.68
N TRP A 447 10.43 -19.61 2.15
CA TRP A 447 9.37 -18.59 2.12
C TRP A 447 8.53 -18.63 3.40
N GLU A 448 8.56 -17.55 4.17
CA GLU A 448 7.68 -17.28 5.29
C GLU A 448 6.59 -16.29 4.81
N GLY A 449 5.46 -16.82 4.37
CA GLY A 449 4.44 -16.04 3.67
C GLY A 449 4.98 -15.50 2.34
N ASP A 450 4.91 -14.18 2.15
CA ASP A 450 5.38 -13.50 0.92
C ASP A 450 6.87 -13.10 0.99
N VAL A 451 7.60 -13.50 2.04
CA VAL A 451 9.00 -13.11 2.25
C VAL A 451 9.88 -14.34 2.34
N TRP A 452 10.85 -14.44 1.45
CA TRP A 452 11.94 -15.40 1.55
C TRP A 452 12.91 -14.94 2.63
N VAL A 453 13.33 -15.87 3.49
CA VAL A 453 14.23 -15.64 4.62
C VAL A 453 15.39 -16.61 4.55
N GLY A 454 16.61 -16.08 4.68
CA GLY A 454 17.79 -16.93 4.77
C GLY A 454 18.91 -16.26 5.55
N VAL A 455 19.76 -17.08 6.15
CA VAL A 455 20.86 -16.66 7.01
C VAL A 455 22.16 -17.28 6.53
N ARG A 456 23.19 -16.44 6.38
CA ARG A 456 24.58 -16.87 6.17
C ARG A 456 25.28 -16.88 7.51
N GLN A 457 25.68 -18.06 7.99
CA GLN A 457 26.55 -18.16 9.17
C GLN A 457 27.97 -17.67 8.86
N PRO A 458 28.70 -17.13 9.85
CA PRO A 458 30.11 -16.81 9.66
C PRO A 458 30.91 -18.03 9.21
N CYS A 459 31.64 -17.92 8.09
CA CYS A 459 32.38 -19.04 7.54
C CYS A 459 33.52 -18.61 6.62
N MET A 460 34.34 -19.58 6.20
CA MET A 460 35.28 -19.42 5.09
C MET A 460 34.64 -20.00 3.83
N HIS A 461 34.54 -19.21 2.77
CA HIS A 461 34.05 -19.67 1.48
C HIS A 461 35.02 -19.23 0.37
N GLN A 462 35.51 -20.20 -0.40
CA GLN A 462 36.52 -19.98 -1.45
C GLN A 462 37.79 -19.22 -0.96
N GLY A 463 38.17 -19.41 0.30
CA GLY A 463 39.35 -18.76 0.89
C GLY A 463 39.10 -17.36 1.43
N GLU A 464 37.89 -16.82 1.32
CA GLU A 464 37.51 -15.51 1.87
C GLU A 464 36.64 -15.67 3.13
N PRO A 465 36.87 -14.86 4.18
CA PRO A 465 36.02 -14.83 5.35
C PRO A 465 34.71 -14.09 5.06
N TRP A 466 33.59 -14.72 5.38
CA TRP A 466 32.26 -14.13 5.29
C TRP A 466 31.65 -13.99 6.67
N GLY A 467 31.12 -12.80 6.98
CA GLY A 467 30.39 -12.52 8.20
C GLY A 467 28.93 -12.98 8.16
N LEU A 468 28.26 -12.88 9.32
CA LEU A 468 26.85 -13.17 9.46
C LEU A 468 26.03 -12.25 8.54
N ALA A 469 25.09 -12.82 7.79
CA ALA A 469 24.11 -12.05 7.04
C ALA A 469 22.70 -12.62 7.17
N LEU A 470 21.70 -11.75 7.26
CA LEU A 470 20.28 -12.09 7.13
C LEU A 470 19.76 -11.45 5.83
N LYS A 471 19.20 -12.25 4.93
CA LYS A 471 18.57 -11.77 3.70
C LYS A 471 17.05 -11.98 3.78
N LEU A 472 16.33 -10.93 3.42
CA LEU A 472 14.89 -10.92 3.23
C LEU A 472 14.61 -10.61 1.76
N SER A 473 13.98 -11.51 1.03
CA SER A 473 13.66 -11.33 -0.39
C SER A 473 12.16 -11.43 -0.63
N TRP A 474 11.64 -10.74 -1.63
CA TRP A 474 10.25 -10.85 -2.00
C TRP A 474 10.09 -10.64 -3.49
N ARG A 475 9.01 -11.20 -4.05
CA ARG A 475 8.64 -10.90 -5.43
C ARG A 475 8.28 -9.43 -5.50
N ASN A 476 8.92 -8.71 -6.42
CA ASN A 476 8.69 -7.31 -6.70
C ASN A 476 8.28 -7.23 -8.17
N GLY A 477 6.98 -7.37 -8.46
CA GLY A 477 6.46 -7.36 -9.81
C GLY A 477 6.67 -8.65 -10.62
N THR A 478 6.87 -8.50 -11.94
CA THR A 478 6.91 -9.62 -12.90
C THR A 478 8.14 -9.51 -13.79
N GLU A 479 8.68 -10.66 -14.19
CA GLU A 479 9.76 -10.73 -15.17
C GLU A 479 9.36 -10.07 -16.49
N ALA A 480 10.25 -9.25 -17.02
CA ALA A 480 10.15 -8.71 -18.37
C ALA A 480 10.79 -9.67 -19.37
N PRO A 481 10.47 -9.55 -20.68
CA PRO A 481 11.13 -10.33 -21.71
C PRO A 481 12.66 -10.23 -21.64
N GLY A 482 13.34 -11.39 -21.59
CA GLY A 482 14.79 -11.49 -21.51
C GLY A 482 15.37 -11.43 -20.09
N ASP A 483 14.54 -11.36 -19.05
CA ASP A 483 14.97 -11.55 -17.66
C ASP A 483 15.31 -13.02 -17.39
N ALA A 484 16.25 -13.24 -16.47
CA ALA A 484 16.50 -14.56 -15.92
C ALA A 484 15.32 -14.98 -15.03
N PRO A 485 15.10 -16.29 -14.80
CA PRO A 485 14.16 -16.72 -13.78
C PRO A 485 14.48 -16.08 -12.42
N ASP A 486 13.43 -15.60 -11.74
CA ASP A 486 13.47 -14.97 -10.42
C ASP A 486 14.18 -13.61 -10.34
N ASP A 487 14.48 -12.95 -11.47
CA ASP A 487 15.11 -11.63 -11.45
C ASP A 487 14.22 -10.53 -10.84
N ALA A 488 12.89 -10.64 -10.97
CA ALA A 488 11.90 -9.74 -10.36
C ALA A 488 11.72 -9.96 -8.85
N HIS A 489 12.81 -10.27 -8.14
CA HIS A 489 12.86 -10.34 -6.69
C HIS A 489 13.71 -9.23 -6.11
N ALA A 490 13.10 -8.40 -5.29
CA ALA A 490 13.84 -7.45 -4.47
C ALA A 490 14.41 -8.14 -3.23
N ALA A 491 15.41 -7.51 -2.63
CA ALA A 491 16.00 -8.01 -1.39
C ALA A 491 16.50 -6.90 -0.47
N TYR A 492 16.39 -7.15 0.83
CA TYR A 492 17.21 -6.54 1.87
C TYR A 492 18.26 -7.54 2.34
N GLN A 493 19.46 -7.06 2.61
CA GLN A 493 20.49 -7.86 3.29
C GLN A 493 21.08 -7.05 4.44
N LEU A 494 21.04 -7.67 5.62
CA LEU A 494 21.58 -7.17 6.87
C LEU A 494 22.88 -7.91 7.14
N GLU A 495 24.01 -7.22 7.11
CA GLU A 495 25.32 -7.82 7.40
C GLU A 495 25.85 -7.28 8.72
N ILE A 496 26.35 -8.16 9.57
CA ILE A 496 27.08 -7.76 10.77
C ILE A 496 28.54 -7.59 10.38
N GLU A 497 28.98 -6.33 10.37
CA GLU A 497 30.38 -6.00 10.15
C GLU A 497 31.09 -5.88 11.49
N ALA A 498 32.27 -6.51 11.59
CA ALA A 498 33.19 -6.21 12.65
C ALA A 498 33.61 -4.74 12.51
N ALA A 499 33.22 -3.90 13.46
CA ALA A 499 33.70 -2.54 13.50
C ALA A 499 35.21 -2.53 13.78
N ALA A 500 35.86 -1.36 13.59
CA ALA A 500 37.28 -1.19 13.89
C ALA A 500 37.67 -1.78 15.26
N PRO A 501 38.91 -2.27 15.46
CA PRO A 501 39.29 -2.95 16.70
C PRO A 501 38.88 -2.18 17.97
N GLY A 502 38.00 -2.76 18.78
CA GLY A 502 37.46 -2.15 20.00
C GLY A 502 36.12 -1.40 19.87
N ALA A 503 35.56 -1.28 18.66
CA ALA A 503 34.23 -0.74 18.44
C ALA A 503 33.16 -1.85 18.43
N PRO A 504 31.91 -1.55 18.86
CA PRO A 504 30.82 -2.52 18.80
C PRO A 504 30.46 -2.86 17.35
N PRO A 505 30.01 -4.10 17.06
CA PRO A 505 29.59 -4.50 15.72
C PRO A 505 28.47 -3.59 15.19
N VAL A 506 28.43 -3.38 13.88
CA VAL A 506 27.43 -2.55 13.20
C VAL A 506 26.67 -3.36 12.17
N VAL A 507 25.37 -3.05 12.02
CA VAL A 507 24.53 -3.67 11.00
C VAL A 507 24.58 -2.80 9.75
N ARG A 508 25.16 -3.32 8.66
CA ARG A 508 25.06 -2.70 7.34
C ARG A 508 23.80 -3.21 6.65
N ILE A 509 22.93 -2.27 6.26
CA ILE A 509 21.69 -2.57 5.53
C ILE A 509 21.92 -2.24 4.06
N THR A 510 21.74 -3.24 3.21
CA THR A 510 21.73 -3.06 1.75
C THR A 510 20.41 -3.50 1.16
N CYS A 511 20.06 -2.92 0.01
CA CYS A 511 18.89 -3.27 -0.76
C CYS A 511 19.22 -3.44 -2.24
N ALA A 512 18.43 -4.25 -2.93
CA ALA A 512 18.39 -4.34 -4.38
C ALA A 512 16.93 -4.44 -4.83
N GLN A 513 16.60 -3.80 -5.95
CA GLN A 513 15.25 -3.85 -6.53
C GLN A 513 15.01 -5.20 -7.25
N ARG A 514 16.10 -5.80 -7.76
CA ARG A 514 16.13 -7.08 -8.47
C ARG A 514 17.26 -7.98 -8.00
N GLN A 515 17.22 -9.24 -8.41
CA GLN A 515 18.27 -10.20 -8.07
C GLN A 515 19.58 -9.94 -8.85
N SER A 516 19.48 -9.47 -10.09
CA SER A 516 20.63 -9.09 -10.92
C SER A 516 21.24 -7.74 -10.56
N ASP A 517 20.52 -6.89 -9.82
CA ASP A 517 21.01 -5.57 -9.46
C ASP A 517 22.15 -5.64 -8.43
N PRO A 518 23.16 -4.75 -8.55
CA PRO A 518 24.12 -4.58 -7.49
C PRO A 518 23.42 -4.07 -6.22
N ARG A 519 23.72 -4.71 -5.09
CA ARG A 519 23.21 -4.25 -3.79
C ARG A 519 23.80 -2.89 -3.44
N GLN A 520 22.94 -1.96 -3.04
CA GLN A 520 23.32 -0.62 -2.60
C GLN A 520 22.98 -0.44 -1.11
N PRO A 521 23.71 0.41 -0.37
CA PRO A 521 23.31 0.80 0.98
C PRO A 521 21.89 1.36 1.00
N LEU A 522 21.07 0.95 1.97
CA LEU A 522 19.72 1.49 2.11
C LEU A 522 19.80 2.98 2.50
N PRO A 523 19.30 3.92 1.68
CA PRO A 523 19.41 5.34 2.00
C PRO A 523 18.46 5.75 3.14
N ARG A 524 18.88 6.69 4.00
CA ARG A 524 18.04 7.19 5.11
C ARG A 524 16.76 7.90 4.66
N HIS A 525 16.73 8.39 3.42
CA HIS A 525 15.56 9.01 2.82
C HIS A 525 14.55 7.99 2.27
N ALA A 526 14.90 6.70 2.20
CA ALA A 526 14.01 5.62 1.76
C ALA A 526 13.04 5.20 2.88
N VAL A 527 12.14 6.11 3.27
CA VAL A 527 11.24 5.99 4.44
C VAL A 527 10.42 4.71 4.41
N ASP A 528 9.81 4.40 3.27
CA ASP A 528 8.94 3.23 3.13
C ASP A 528 9.73 1.93 3.19
N HIS A 529 10.93 1.88 2.61
CA HIS A 529 11.82 0.72 2.77
C HIS A 529 12.20 0.50 4.24
N ALA A 530 12.49 1.58 4.98
CA ALA A 530 12.79 1.49 6.40
C ALA A 530 11.59 1.02 7.23
N ALA A 531 10.39 1.51 6.92
CA ALA A 531 9.14 1.07 7.56
C ALA A 531 8.85 -0.41 7.28
N ARG A 532 8.98 -0.85 6.02
CA ARG A 532 8.82 -2.25 5.61
C ARG A 532 9.77 -3.17 6.34
N LEU A 533 11.06 -2.83 6.34
CA LEU A 533 12.09 -3.64 6.97
C LEU A 533 11.88 -3.73 8.49
N LEU A 534 11.49 -2.62 9.14
CA LEU A 534 11.15 -2.60 10.56
C LEU A 534 9.96 -3.53 10.85
N ARG A 535 8.89 -3.42 10.06
CA ARG A 535 7.69 -4.26 10.17
C ARG A 535 8.04 -5.73 10.02
N TRP A 536 8.74 -6.08 8.94
CA TRP A 536 9.12 -7.45 8.66
C TRP A 536 10.02 -8.02 9.74
N PHE A 537 11.13 -7.37 10.08
CA PHE A 537 12.06 -7.89 11.07
C PHE A 537 11.38 -8.17 12.42
N THR A 538 10.55 -7.24 12.90
CA THR A 538 9.84 -7.39 14.18
C THR A 538 8.90 -8.60 14.17
N VAL A 539 8.14 -8.78 13.09
CA VAL A 539 7.19 -9.90 12.94
C VAL A 539 7.94 -11.23 12.79
N LEU A 540 9.00 -11.23 12.00
CA LEU A 540 9.81 -12.41 11.72
C LEU A 540 10.50 -12.90 12.97
N GLU A 541 11.12 -12.00 13.74
CA GLU A 541 11.76 -12.32 15.02
C GLU A 541 10.76 -12.99 15.99
N GLN A 542 9.59 -12.38 16.18
CA GLN A 542 8.56 -12.94 17.07
C GLN A 542 8.10 -14.33 16.63
N ARG A 543 7.82 -14.51 15.33
CA ARG A 543 7.35 -15.79 14.78
C ARG A 543 8.40 -16.87 14.90
N LEU A 544 9.65 -16.59 14.52
CA LEU A 544 10.71 -17.59 14.55
C LEU A 544 11.07 -17.99 15.97
N HIS A 545 11.07 -17.06 16.93
CA HIS A 545 11.24 -17.43 18.33
C HIS A 545 10.09 -18.27 18.87
N ALA A 546 8.84 -17.95 18.51
CA ALA A 546 7.69 -18.74 18.92
C ALA A 546 7.70 -20.16 18.32
N ALA A 547 8.14 -20.31 17.07
CA ALA A 547 8.16 -21.58 16.36
C ALA A 547 9.40 -22.45 16.65
N HIS A 548 10.57 -21.82 16.86
CA HIS A 548 11.88 -22.51 16.87
C HIS A 548 12.72 -22.23 18.12
N GLY A 549 12.28 -21.34 19.02
CA GLY A 549 13.02 -20.98 20.23
C GLY A 549 12.97 -22.01 21.36
N GLY A 550 12.84 -23.31 21.03
CA GLY A 550 12.62 -24.41 21.98
C GLY A 550 13.34 -24.25 23.33
N THR A 551 12.56 -24.38 24.41
CA THR A 551 12.92 -24.27 25.83
C THR A 551 14.26 -24.90 26.18
N ALA A 552 15.30 -24.07 26.36
CA ALA A 552 16.49 -24.44 27.11
C ALA A 552 16.22 -24.37 28.62
N GLN A 553 15.39 -25.28 29.17
CA GLN A 553 15.35 -25.55 30.62
C GLN A 553 14.52 -26.80 30.95
N SER A 554 15.13 -27.96 30.73
CA SER A 554 14.93 -29.14 31.58
C SER A 554 16.22 -29.94 31.52
N GLY A 555 17.29 -29.33 32.06
CA GLY A 555 18.50 -30.02 32.45
C GLY A 555 18.32 -30.46 33.90
N ASP A 556 18.45 -31.76 34.09
CA ASP A 556 18.25 -32.50 35.33
C ASP A 556 18.84 -31.84 36.57
N ILE A 557 18.00 -31.65 37.59
CA ILE A 557 18.44 -31.88 38.97
C ILE A 557 18.21 -33.37 39.22
N ALA A 558 19.31 -34.13 39.18
CA ALA A 558 19.46 -35.38 39.91
C ALA A 558 20.91 -35.51 40.37
#